data_AF-A0A246JYA4-F1
#
_entry.id   AF-A0A246JYA4-F1
#
_cell.length_a   1.000
_cell.length_b   1.000
_cell.length_c   1.000
_cell.angle_alpha   90.00
_cell.angle_beta   90.00
_cell.angle_gamma   90.00
#
_symmetry.space_group_name_H-M   'P 1'
#
loop_
_entity.id
_entity.type
_entity.pdbx_description
1 polymer ?
#
loop_
_entity_poly.entity_id
_entity_poly.type
_entity_poly.pdbx_seq_one_letter_code
_entity_poly.pdbx_strand_id
1 'polypeptide(L)'
;MLARELPHGLSLGISTLRPWASANFVGARHLFDCAYAVGEAAALRSALQDRLSRTQWALPGHIVADVAVEAGEPGLLRIEMLTVED
;
A
#
# COMPACT_ATOMS: atom_id res chain seq x y z
N MET A 1 -11.25 0.87 1.29
CA MET A 1 -10.76 1.59 0.09
C MET A 1 -9.74 0.75 -0.66
N LEU A 2 -8.52 0.56 -0.15
CA LEU A 2 -7.43 -0.21 -0.77
C LEU A 2 -7.85 -1.55 -1.43
N ALA A 3 -8.66 -2.37 -0.76
CA ALA A 3 -9.11 -3.66 -1.27
C ALA A 3 -9.93 -3.61 -2.58
N ARG A 4 -10.47 -2.45 -2.99
CA ARG A 4 -11.10 -2.24 -4.31
C ARG A 4 -10.06 -1.96 -5.40
N GLU A 5 -8.97 -1.30 -5.03
CA GLU A 5 -7.86 -0.96 -5.93
C GLU A 5 -6.92 -2.16 -6.15
N LEU A 6 -6.95 -3.17 -5.28
CA LEU A 6 -6.27 -4.45 -5.50
C LEU A 6 -6.71 -5.08 -6.81
N PRO A 7 -5.77 -5.23 -7.76
CA PRO A 7 -6.34 -6.08 -9.66
C PRO A 7 -6.55 -7.59 -9.34
N HIS A 8 -7.30 -8.35 -10.13
CA HIS A 8 -7.68 -9.72 -9.73
C HIS A 8 -6.48 -10.65 -9.46
N GLY A 9 -6.64 -11.59 -8.51
CA GLY A 9 -5.63 -12.59 -8.16
C GLY A 9 -4.72 -12.23 -6.97
N LEU A 10 -4.88 -11.03 -6.41
CA LEU A 10 -4.23 -10.59 -5.16
C LEU A 10 -5.22 -10.64 -3.98
N SER A 11 -4.73 -11.05 -2.81
CA SER A 11 -5.47 -11.12 -1.55
C SER A 11 -4.83 -10.22 -0.49
N LEU A 12 -5.60 -9.30 0.09
CA LEU A 12 -5.14 -8.38 1.14
C LEU A 12 -5.04 -9.11 2.50
N GLY A 13 -3.87 -9.04 3.13
CA GLY A 13 -3.66 -9.48 4.51
C GLY A 13 -4.09 -8.45 5.56
N ILE A 14 -3.74 -8.71 6.82
CA ILE A 14 -4.01 -7.81 7.94
C ILE A 14 -3.06 -6.60 7.87
N SER A 15 -3.58 -5.40 8.14
CA SER A 15 -2.76 -4.19 8.21
C SER A 15 -1.93 -4.14 9.49
N THR A 16 -0.65 -3.78 9.38
CA THR A 16 0.21 -3.40 10.50
C THR A 16 0.41 -1.89 10.49
N LEU A 17 -0.04 -1.22 11.55
CA LEU A 17 0.14 0.22 11.74
C LEU A 17 1.47 0.50 12.45
N ARG A 18 2.26 1.46 11.93
CA ARG A 18 3.45 1.99 12.60
C ARG A 18 3.35 3.52 12.69
N PRO A 19 3.35 4.13 13.89
CA PRO A 19 3.42 5.58 14.03
C PRO A 19 4.65 6.15 13.32
N TRP A 20 4.50 7.35 12.75
CA TRP A 20 5.55 8.05 12.03
C TRP A 20 5.48 9.56 12.27
N ALA A 21 6.63 10.21 12.28
CA ALA A 21 6.73 11.66 12.33
C ALA A 21 7.97 12.14 11.55
N SER A 22 7.91 13.40 11.13
CA SER A 22 9.00 14.17 10.53
C SER A 22 9.14 15.51 11.26
N ALA A 23 9.97 16.42 10.74
CA ALA A 23 10.10 17.76 11.31
C ALA A 23 8.80 18.58 11.27
N ASN A 24 7.93 18.34 10.28
CA ASN A 24 6.76 19.18 9.97
C ASN A 24 5.42 18.43 10.01
N PHE A 25 5.41 17.10 9.97
CA PHE A 25 4.21 16.27 9.85
C PHE A 25 4.24 15.07 10.79
N VAL A 26 3.07 14.71 11.33
CA VAL A 26 2.81 13.49 12.10
C VAL A 26 1.83 12.58 11.36
N GLY A 27 1.85 11.28 11.67
CA GLY A 27 0.94 10.31 11.08
C GLY A 27 1.39 8.86 11.27
N ALA A 28 1.22 8.03 10.25
CA ALA A 28 1.53 6.59 10.31
C ALA A 28 1.86 5.96 8.95
N ARG A 29 2.68 4.91 8.99
CA ARG A 29 2.91 3.97 7.87
C ARG A 29 2.00 2.76 8.09
N HIS A 30 1.16 2.44 7.10
CA HIS A 30 0.26 1.30 7.08
C HIS A 30 0.83 0.23 6.15
N LEU A 31 1.14 -0.95 6.68
CA LEU A 31 1.77 -2.04 5.94
C LEU A 31 0.73 -3.14 5.69
N PHE A 32 0.56 -3.55 4.44
CA PHE A 32 -0.36 -4.61 4.04
C PHE A 32 0.38 -5.68 3.22
N ASP A 33 0.53 -6.87 3.78
CA ASP A 33 1.05 -8.02 3.05
C ASP A 33 -0.03 -8.55 2.10
N CYS A 34 0.33 -8.75 0.84
CA CYS A 34 -0.56 -9.07 -0.26
C CYS A 34 -0.10 -10.35 -0.94
N ALA A 35 -0.82 -11.45 -0.72
CA ALA A 35 -0.53 -12.71 -1.40
C ALA A 35 -1.02 -12.68 -2.85
N TYR A 36 -0.23 -13.22 -3.78
CA TYR A 36 -0.64 -13.43 -5.18
C TYR A 36 -0.57 -14.90 -5.55
N ALA A 37 -1.64 -15.43 -6.15
CA ALA A 37 -1.72 -16.87 -6.49
C ALA A 37 -1.11 -17.21 -7.85
N VAL A 38 -1.09 -16.26 -8.79
CA VAL A 38 -0.63 -16.42 -10.18
C VAL A 38 -0.03 -15.10 -10.67
N GLY A 39 1.08 -15.16 -11.40
CA GLY A 39 1.73 -14.02 -12.05
C GLY A 39 3.22 -13.93 -11.73
N GLU A 40 3.92 -13.08 -12.48
CA GLU A 40 5.34 -12.77 -12.23
C GLU A 40 5.41 -11.60 -11.22
N ALA A 41 6.28 -11.72 -10.22
CA ALA A 41 6.33 -10.83 -9.07
C ALA A 41 6.67 -9.38 -9.42
N ALA A 42 7.66 -9.15 -10.29
CA ALA A 42 8.08 -7.80 -10.68
C ALA A 42 7.03 -7.11 -11.55
N ALA A 43 6.39 -7.84 -12.47
CA ALA A 43 5.28 -7.36 -13.30
C ALA A 43 4.05 -7.01 -12.45
N LEU A 44 3.66 -7.88 -11.51
CA LEU A 44 2.57 -7.61 -10.56
C LEU A 44 2.89 -6.41 -9.68
N ARG A 45 4.12 -6.29 -9.15
CA ARG A 45 4.58 -5.15 -8.35
C ARG A 45 4.51 -3.84 -9.14
N SER A 46 4.99 -3.84 -10.39
CA SER A 46 4.98 -2.66 -11.25
C SER A 46 3.55 -2.21 -11.56
N ALA A 47 2.68 -3.14 -11.95
CA ALA A 47 1.27 -2.85 -12.23
C ALA A 47 0.48 -2.43 -10.98
N LEU A 48 0.85 -2.94 -9.80
CA LEU A 48 0.28 -2.54 -8.51
C LEU A 48 0.74 -1.12 -8.12
N GLN A 49 2.04 -0.80 -8.29
CA GLN A 49 2.59 0.53 -8.04
C GLN A 49 1.91 1.59 -8.94
N ASP A 50 1.87 1.35 -10.25
CA ASP A 50 1.20 2.24 -11.22
C ASP A 50 -0.32 2.38 -10.92
N ARG A 51 -0.98 1.31 -10.46
CA ARG A 51 -2.41 1.34 -10.11
C ARG A 51 -2.67 2.18 -8.85
N LEU A 52 -1.82 2.08 -7.82
CA LEU A 52 -2.00 2.78 -6.55
C LEU A 52 -1.50 4.23 -6.53
N SER A 53 -0.38 4.54 -7.20
CA SER A 53 0.15 5.91 -7.30
C SER A 53 -0.73 6.84 -8.15
N ARG A 54 -1.71 6.29 -8.87
CA ARG A 54 -2.73 7.04 -9.64
C ARG A 54 -4.10 7.08 -8.96
N THR A 55 -4.32 6.30 -7.90
CA THR A 55 -5.55 6.35 -7.10
C THR A 55 -5.62 7.67 -6.33
N GLN A 56 -6.71 8.42 -6.48
CA GLN A 56 -7.02 9.49 -5.54
C GLN A 56 -7.59 8.89 -4.25
N TRP A 57 -6.83 8.99 -3.17
CA TRP A 57 -7.22 8.49 -1.85
C TRP A 57 -8.06 9.52 -1.10
N ALA A 58 -9.18 9.08 -0.54
CA ALA A 58 -10.09 9.93 0.23
C ALA A 58 -10.22 9.39 1.66
N LEU A 59 -9.35 9.86 2.56
CA LEU A 59 -9.35 9.50 3.98
C LEU A 59 -9.72 10.74 4.80
N PRO A 60 -10.90 10.79 5.45
CA PRO A 60 -11.29 11.95 6.25
C PRO A 60 -10.28 12.23 7.38
N GLY A 61 -9.74 13.44 7.42
CA GLY A 61 -8.73 13.87 8.40
C GLY A 61 -7.28 13.41 8.12
N HIS A 62 -7.02 12.77 6.97
CA HIS A 62 -5.68 12.29 6.62
C HIS A 62 -5.35 12.41 5.12
N ILE A 63 -4.14 12.86 4.81
CA ILE A 63 -3.60 12.84 3.44
C ILE A 63 -2.72 11.59 3.27
N VAL A 64 -2.92 10.83 2.19
CA VAL A 64 -1.95 9.81 1.76
C VAL A 64 -0.78 10.53 1.07
N ALA A 65 0.35 10.63 1.78
CA ALA A 65 1.53 11.36 1.34
C ALA A 65 2.45 10.52 0.43
N ASP A 66 2.45 9.18 0.57
CA ASP A 66 3.19 8.26 -0.28
C ASP A 66 2.53 6.87 -0.31
N VAL A 67 2.76 6.11 -1.38
CA VAL A 67 2.38 4.69 -1.51
C VAL A 67 3.50 3.93 -2.25
N ALA A 68 4.08 2.94 -1.57
CA ALA A 68 5.13 2.07 -2.10
C ALA A 68 4.65 0.62 -2.23
N VAL A 69 5.21 -0.11 -3.18
CA VAL A 69 4.95 -1.54 -3.39
C VAL A 69 6.26 -2.31 -3.46
N GLU A 70 6.58 -3.01 -2.38
CA GLU A 70 7.80 -3.78 -2.20
C GLU A 70 7.57 -5.28 -2.52
N ALA A 71 8.67 -6.00 -2.78
CA ALA A 71 8.63 -7.45 -2.79
C ALA A 71 8.72 -7.97 -1.35
N GLY A 72 7.88 -8.93 -0.97
CA GLY A 72 7.95 -9.61 0.32
C GLY A 72 8.67 -10.95 0.23
N GLU A 73 8.28 -11.86 1.12
CA GLU A 73 8.59 -13.30 0.98
C GLU A 73 8.04 -13.88 -0.35
N PRO A 74 8.55 -15.01 -0.85
CA PRO A 74 8.06 -15.62 -2.09
C PRO A 74 6.54 -15.85 -2.10
N GLY A 75 5.84 -15.28 -3.08
CA GLY A 75 4.36 -15.29 -3.16
C GLY A 75 3.67 -14.10 -2.49
N LEU A 76 4.42 -13.18 -1.85
CA LEU A 76 3.92 -11.95 -1.24
C LEU A 76 4.51 -10.70 -1.92
N LEU A 77 3.67 -9.68 -2.06
CA LEU A 77 4.07 -8.28 -2.21
C LEU A 77 3.69 -7.54 -0.93
N ARG A 78 4.38 -6.44 -0.62
CA ARG A 78 4.02 -5.56 0.51
C ARG A 78 3.61 -4.20 -0.02
N ILE A 79 2.37 -3.79 0.24
CA ILE A 79 1.95 -2.40 0.04
C ILE A 79 2.27 -1.66 1.33
N GLU A 80 2.92 -0.50 1.21
CA GLU A 80 3.00 0.45 2.31
C GLU A 80 2.35 1.78 1.89
N MET A 81 1.56 2.36 2.78
CA MET A 81 0.94 3.68 2.59
C MET A 81 1.36 4.59 3.75
N LEU A 82 1.91 5.76 3.44
CA LEU A 82 2.16 6.81 4.43
C LEU A 82 0.96 7.75 4.48
N THR A 83 0.31 7.84 5.65
CA THR A 83 -0.71 8.86 5.93
C THR A 83 -0.15 9.91 6.88
N VAL A 84 -0.40 11.19 6.60
CA VAL A 84 -0.23 12.30 7.54
C VAL A 84 -1.59 12.82 7.99
N GLU A 85 -1.63 13.49 9.13
CA GLU A 85 -2.79 14.30 9.55
C GLU A 85 -2.91 15.58 8.67
N ASP A 86 -4.16 16.03 8.47
CA ASP A 86 -4.58 17.17 7.63
C ASP A 86 -4.79 18.45 8.47
#